data_AF-A0AAU5U9G4-F1
#
_entry.id   AF-A0AAU5U9G4-F1
#
_cell.length_a   1.000
_cell.length_b   1.000
_cell.length_c   1.000
_cell.angle_alpha   90.00
_cell.angle_beta   90.00
_cell.angle_gamma   90.00
#
_symmetry.space_group_name_H-M   'P 1'
#
loop_
_entity.id
_entity.type
_entity.pdbx_description
1 polymer ?
#
loop_
_entity_poly.entity_id
_entity_poly.type
_entity_poly.pdbx_seq_one_letter_code
_entity_poly.pdbx_strand_id
1 'polypeptide(L)'
;MNDGRWCASGFLDAMGRTPGRACASYEAQCVRSNEIVAAASLDDVGRHPDYRSGTANLCWMLIHFVEETGRHADIVRELLDGANGYY
;
A
#
# COMPACT_ATOMS: atom_id res chain seq x y z
N MET A 1 17.29 10.74 3.15
CA MET A 1 16.86 11.60 4.28
C MET A 1 15.57 11.01 4.80
N ASN A 2 15.68 10.35 5.94
CA ASN A 2 14.71 9.42 6.52
C ASN A 2 14.35 10.02 7.89
N ASP A 3 13.15 10.59 8.04
CA ASP A 3 12.74 11.27 9.29
C ASP A 3 11.75 10.45 10.13
N GLY A 4 11.58 9.15 9.86
CA GLY A 4 10.74 8.27 10.70
C GLY A 4 9.28 8.71 10.78
N ARG A 5 8.84 9.61 9.88
CA ARG A 5 7.51 10.24 9.89
C ARG A 5 6.51 9.51 9.01
N TRP A 6 6.64 8.18 8.87
CA TRP A 6 5.51 7.30 8.55
C TRP A 6 4.64 7.26 9.81
N CYS A 7 3.96 8.37 10.04
CA CYS A 7 3.38 8.72 11.31
C CYS A 7 2.31 7.69 11.67
N ALA A 8 2.41 7.10 12.86
CA ALA A 8 1.30 6.46 13.52
C ALA A 8 0.03 7.36 13.58
N SER A 9 0.16 8.68 13.33
CA SER A 9 -0.98 9.59 13.16
C SER A 9 -1.79 9.34 11.88
N GLY A 10 -1.24 8.76 10.82
CA GLY A 10 -1.97 8.53 9.57
C GLY A 10 -3.11 7.51 9.71
N PHE A 11 -2.89 6.48 10.55
CA PHE A 11 -3.89 5.44 10.82
C PHE A 11 -5.02 5.95 11.73
N LEU A 12 -4.70 6.76 12.75
CA LEU A 12 -5.71 7.41 13.61
C LEU A 12 -6.50 8.50 12.87
N ASP A 13 -5.87 9.23 11.94
CA ASP A 13 -6.54 10.20 11.08
C ASP A 13 -7.49 9.53 10.07
N ALA A 14 -7.23 8.27 9.68
CA ALA A 14 -8.08 7.52 8.75
C ALA A 14 -9.47 7.17 9.32
N MET A 15 -9.60 6.96 10.65
CA MET A 15 -10.87 6.62 11.31
C MET A 15 -11.94 7.73 11.23
N GLY A 16 -11.56 8.95 10.83
CA GLY A 16 -12.48 10.07 10.58
C GLY A 16 -12.58 10.52 9.12
N ARG A 17 -11.95 9.80 8.17
CA ARG A 17 -11.97 10.19 6.75
C ARG A 17 -13.23 9.71 6.06
N THR A 18 -13.74 10.54 5.16
CA THR A 18 -14.77 10.09 4.21
C THR A 18 -14.14 9.15 3.17
N PRO A 19 -14.92 8.22 2.58
CA PRO A 19 -14.42 7.34 1.52
C PRO A 19 -13.73 8.09 0.38
N GLY A 20 -14.33 9.19 -0.09
CA GLY A 20 -13.74 10.03 -1.14
C GLY A 20 -12.37 10.63 -0.77
N ARG A 21 -12.17 11.04 0.50
CA ARG A 21 -10.85 11.53 0.97
C ARG A 21 -9.83 10.39 1.10
N ALA A 22 -10.27 9.19 1.46
CA ALA A 22 -9.42 8.01 1.49
C ALA A 22 -8.94 7.66 0.06
N CYS A 23 -9.85 7.59 -0.92
CA CYS A 23 -9.53 7.34 -2.32
C CYS A 23 -8.58 8.40 -2.89
N ALA A 24 -8.86 9.69 -2.70
CA ALA A 24 -7.97 10.76 -3.18
C ALA A 24 -6.56 10.69 -2.55
N SER A 25 -6.48 10.33 -1.26
CA SER A 25 -5.19 10.12 -0.59
C SER A 25 -4.45 8.90 -1.15
N TYR A 26 -5.15 7.83 -1.49
CA TYR A 26 -4.58 6.64 -2.10
C TYR A 26 -4.04 6.95 -3.50
N GLU A 27 -4.81 7.64 -4.35
CA GLU A 27 -4.39 8.08 -5.68
C GLU A 27 -3.12 8.94 -5.63
N ALA A 28 -3.05 9.90 -4.70
CA ALA A 28 -1.86 10.72 -4.49
C ALA A 28 -0.62 9.88 -4.10
N GLN A 29 -0.82 8.84 -3.28
CA GLN A 29 0.24 7.91 -2.91
C GLN A 29 0.66 7.01 -4.08
N CYS A 30 -0.25 6.63 -4.96
CA CYS A 30 0.07 5.90 -6.20
C CYS A 30 0.94 6.74 -7.13
N VAL A 31 0.60 8.03 -7.36
CA VAL A 31 1.43 8.94 -8.17
C VAL A 31 2.84 9.04 -7.60
N ARG A 32 2.97 9.30 -6.30
CA ARG A 32 4.27 9.38 -5.64
C ARG A 32 5.05 8.06 -5.70
N SER A 33 4.37 6.93 -5.52
CA SER A 33 5.00 5.61 -5.60
C SER A 33 5.51 5.34 -7.02
N ASN A 34 4.74 5.70 -8.04
CA ASN A 34 5.14 5.55 -9.44
C ASN A 34 6.39 6.37 -9.77
N GLU A 35 6.50 7.60 -9.27
CA GLU A 35 7.71 8.43 -9.42
C GLU A 35 8.95 7.76 -8.80
N ILE A 36 8.78 7.17 -7.60
CA ILE A 36 9.87 6.45 -6.91
C ILE A 36 10.28 5.21 -7.69
N VAL A 37 9.31 4.41 -8.15
CA VAL A 37 9.55 3.18 -8.92
C VAL A 37 10.24 3.49 -10.24
N ALA A 38 9.84 4.56 -10.93
CA ALA A 38 10.46 4.98 -12.19
C ALA A 38 11.95 5.35 -12.05
N ALA A 39 12.39 5.72 -10.84
CA ALA A 39 13.76 6.08 -10.53
C ALA A 39 14.62 4.90 -10.01
N ALA A 40 14.04 3.69 -9.88
CA ALA A 40 14.68 2.52 -9.30
C ALA A 40 14.72 1.33 -10.27
N SER A 41 15.60 0.37 -10.01
CA SER A 41 15.58 -0.93 -10.69
C SER A 41 14.59 -1.86 -10.00
N LEU A 42 13.88 -2.69 -10.78
CA LEU A 42 13.02 -3.74 -10.22
C LEU A 42 13.80 -4.81 -9.42
N ASP A 43 15.10 -4.92 -9.67
CA ASP A 43 16.01 -5.80 -8.93
C ASP A 43 16.61 -5.15 -7.67
N ASP A 44 16.32 -3.88 -7.41
CA ASP A 44 16.81 -3.20 -6.20
C ASP A 44 16.24 -3.88 -4.95
N VAL A 45 17.15 -4.22 -4.03
CA VAL A 45 16.82 -4.92 -2.79
C VAL A 45 16.61 -3.92 -1.65
N GLY A 46 15.51 -4.09 -0.93
CA GLY A 46 15.22 -3.33 0.29
C GLY A 46 16.31 -3.50 1.35
N ARG A 47 16.42 -2.52 2.25
CA ARG A 47 17.41 -2.53 3.35
C ARG A 47 16.76 -2.29 4.71
N HIS A 48 15.47 -2.62 4.86
CA HIS A 48 14.78 -2.36 6.13
C HIS A 48 15.20 -3.42 7.16
N PRO A 49 15.83 -3.04 8.29
CA PRO A 49 16.43 -4.00 9.22
C PRO A 49 15.38 -4.80 10.00
N ASP A 50 14.21 -4.21 10.27
CA ASP A 50 13.25 -4.79 11.22
C ASP A 50 12.16 -5.67 10.57
N TYR A 51 12.12 -5.77 9.24
CA TYR A 51 11.07 -6.52 8.54
C TYR A 51 11.66 -7.68 7.75
N ARG A 52 11.06 -8.86 7.86
CA ARG A 52 11.47 -10.06 7.11
C ARG A 52 11.43 -9.81 5.59
N SER A 53 10.41 -9.11 5.11
CA SER A 53 10.28 -8.69 3.71
C SER A 53 11.15 -7.47 3.37
N GLY A 54 11.87 -6.92 4.36
CA GLY A 54 12.75 -5.76 4.21
C GLY A 54 13.95 -6.00 3.30
N THR A 55 14.20 -7.25 2.90
CA THR A 55 15.22 -7.69 1.92
C THR A 55 14.61 -8.21 0.62
N ALA A 56 13.30 -8.04 0.39
CA ALA A 56 12.71 -8.34 -0.91
C ALA A 56 13.21 -7.36 -1.99
N ASN A 57 13.19 -7.77 -3.25
CA ASN A 57 13.42 -6.84 -4.36
C ASN A 57 12.16 -6.05 -4.68
N LEU A 58 12.33 -4.93 -5.39
CA LEU A 58 11.24 -4.04 -5.75
C LEU A 58 10.14 -4.73 -6.58
N CYS A 59 10.51 -5.64 -7.49
CA CYS A 59 9.55 -6.45 -8.24
C CYS A 59 8.60 -7.23 -7.31
N TRP A 60 9.16 -7.93 -6.32
CA TRP A 60 8.38 -8.68 -5.34
C TRP A 60 7.48 -7.76 -4.53
N MET A 61 7.98 -6.60 -4.09
CA MET A 61 7.21 -5.62 -3.32
C MET A 61 5.99 -5.11 -4.10
N LEU A 62 6.16 -4.80 -5.40
CA LEU A 62 5.07 -4.28 -6.23
C LEU A 62 3.98 -5.32 -6.47
N ILE A 63 4.34 -6.57 -6.78
CA ILE A 63 3.37 -7.65 -6.93
C ILE A 63 2.62 -7.86 -5.61
N HIS A 64 3.33 -7.86 -4.49
CA HIS A 64 2.72 -8.03 -3.18
C HIS A 64 1.73 -6.90 -2.84
N PHE A 65 2.04 -5.65 -3.19
CA PHE A 65 1.13 -4.51 -3.00
C PHE A 65 -0.16 -4.63 -3.83
N VAL A 66 -0.06 -5.12 -5.07
CA VAL A 66 -1.24 -5.35 -5.91
C VAL A 66 -2.11 -6.47 -5.33
N GLU A 67 -1.50 -7.58 -4.90
CA GLU A 67 -2.21 -8.70 -4.28
C GLU A 67 -2.93 -8.26 -2.99
N GLU A 68 -2.22 -7.56 -2.10
CA GLU A 68 -2.77 -7.08 -0.83
C GLU A 68 -3.91 -6.08 -1.05
N THR A 69 -3.77 -5.17 -2.02
CA THR A 69 -4.82 -4.22 -2.37
C THR A 69 -6.05 -4.94 -2.94
N GLY A 70 -5.84 -5.94 -3.80
CA GLY A 70 -6.90 -6.75 -4.36
C GLY A 70 -7.71 -7.47 -3.28
N ARG A 71 -7.03 -8.08 -2.30
CA ARG A 71 -7.68 -8.76 -1.18
C ARG A 71 -8.52 -7.81 -0.33
N HIS A 72 -8.01 -6.61 -0.04
CA HIS A 72 -8.78 -5.60 0.68
C HIS A 72 -9.98 -5.07 -0.11
N ALA A 73 -9.82 -4.84 -1.42
CA ALA A 73 -10.92 -4.42 -2.27
C ALA A 73 -12.01 -5.50 -2.34
N ASP A 74 -11.63 -6.77 -2.37
CA ASP A 74 -12.58 -7.87 -2.37
C ASP A 74 -13.36 -7.94 -1.05
N ILE A 75 -12.68 -7.85 0.11
CA ILE A 75 -13.35 -7.79 1.42
C ILE A 75 -14.36 -6.63 1.49
N VAL A 76 -14.01 -5.45 0.97
CA VAL A 76 -14.94 -4.31 0.93
C VAL A 76 -16.12 -4.60 0.02
N ARG A 77 -15.90 -5.23 -1.14
CA ARG A 77 -16.96 -5.66 -2.05
C ARG A 77 -17.92 -6.64 -1.35
N GLU A 78 -17.40 -7.68 -0.71
CA GLU A 78 -18.16 -8.69 0.03
C GLU A 78 -19.03 -8.07 1.15
N LEU A 79 -18.48 -7.10 1.89
CA LEU A 79 -19.21 -6.38 2.93
C LEU A 79 -20.36 -5.53 2.38
N LEU A 80 -20.27 -5.09 1.12
CA LEU A 80 -21.29 -4.25 0.47
C LEU A 80 -22.37 -5.08 -0.24
N ASP A 81 -22.00 -6.17 -0.89
CA ASP A 81 -22.93 -6.99 -1.70
C ASP A 81 -23.46 -8.23 -0.97
N GLY A 82 -22.85 -8.60 0.17
CA GLY A 82 -23.20 -9.78 0.95
C GLY A 82 -22.83 -11.11 0.28
N ALA A 83 -22.06 -11.06 -0.82
CA ALA A 83 -21.65 -12.21 -1.61
C ALA A 83 -20.14 -12.46 -1.45
N ASN A 84 -19.79 -13.61 -0.91
CA ASN A 84 -18.39 -14.00 -0.72
C ASN A 84 -17.70 -14.29 -2.08
N GLY A 85 -16.45 -13.84 -2.22
CA GLY A 85 -15.53 -14.08 -3.32
C GLY A 85 -14.68 -15.35 -3.13
N TYR A 86 -13.93 -15.72 -4.17
CA TYR A 86 -13.16 -16.99 -4.27
C TYR A 86 -11.63 -16.78 -4.31
N TYR A 87 -11.17 -15.66 -3.75
CA TYR A 87 -9.98 -15.74 -2.90
C TYR A 87 -10.42 -15.90 -1.46
#